data_AF-A0A9D9DSD1-F1
#
_entry.id   AF-A0A9D9DSD1-F1
#
_cell.length_a   1.000
_cell.length_b   1.000
_cell.length_c   1.000
_cell.angle_alpha   90.00
_cell.angle_beta   90.00
_cell.angle_gamma   90.00
#
_symmetry.space_group_name_H-M   'P 1'
#
loop_
_entity.id
_entity.type
_entity.pdbx_description
1 polymer ?
#
loop_
_entity_poly.entity_id
_entity_poly.type
_entity_poly.pdbx_seq_one_letter_code
_entity_poly.pdbx_strand_id
1 'polypeptide(L)'
;MSDEINRKVTNIFSRHNKSLPPATPEKVKFYAGFNYVRIDKDTNGNKFNAEHLLKYAQGCHYIVRVMREYKGETVLYNYDVPNNDLFKFIKSFEENTLDGKIIEIEKYFPEELA
;
A
#
# COMPACT_ATOMS: atom_id res chain seq x y z
N MET A 1 -0.15 12.94 -0.36
CA MET A 1 -0.84 12.42 -1.56
C MET A 1 -2.32 12.45 -1.24
N SER A 2 -3.14 13.17 -2.03
CA SER A 2 -4.54 13.41 -1.65
C SER A 2 -5.37 12.13 -1.74
N ASP A 3 -6.35 11.99 -0.84
CA ASP A 3 -7.32 10.89 -0.82
C ASP A 3 -8.03 10.71 -2.17
N GLU A 4 -8.09 11.77 -2.97
CA GLU A 4 -8.69 11.76 -4.29
C GLU A 4 -7.90 10.93 -5.31
N ILE A 5 -6.56 10.95 -5.28
CA ILE A 5 -5.73 10.07 -6.13
C ILE A 5 -5.96 8.62 -5.72
N ASN A 6 -5.96 8.32 -4.41
CA ASN A 6 -6.22 6.98 -3.89
C ASN A 6 -7.60 6.48 -4.33
N ARG A 7 -8.64 7.30 -4.17
CA ARG A 7 -10.01 7.01 -4.60
C ARG A 7 -10.08 6.73 -6.11
N LYS A 8 -9.40 7.53 -6.93
CA LYS A 8 -9.34 7.31 -8.40
C LYS A 8 -8.74 5.95 -8.72
N VAL A 9 -7.60 5.61 -8.11
CA VAL A 9 -6.91 4.33 -8.35
C VAL A 9 -7.76 3.14 -7.88
N THR A 10 -8.33 3.22 -6.67
CA THR A 10 -9.21 2.18 -6.13
C THR A 10 -10.42 1.95 -7.04
N ASN A 11 -11.03 3.01 -7.57
CA ASN A 11 -12.13 2.89 -8.52
C ASN A 11 -11.71 2.19 -9.82
N ILE A 12 -10.53 2.49 -10.36
CA ILE A 12 -10.01 1.84 -11.57
C ILE A 12 -9.85 0.32 -11.33
N PHE A 13 -9.21 -0.08 -10.24
CA PHE A 13 -9.02 -1.49 -9.90
C PHE A 13 -10.34 -2.20 -9.57
N SER A 14 -11.25 -1.57 -8.82
CA SER A 14 -12.54 -2.17 -8.50
C SER A 14 -13.36 -2.46 -9.75
N ARG A 15 -13.31 -1.59 -10.77
CA ARG A 15 -13.99 -1.81 -12.05
C ARG A 15 -13.32 -2.93 -12.83
N HIS A 16 -11.99 -2.94 -12.89
CA HIS A 16 -11.23 -3.99 -13.55
C HIS A 16 -11.53 -5.37 -12.97
N ASN A 17 -11.52 -5.52 -11.65
CA ASN A 17 -11.81 -6.78 -10.95
C ASN A 17 -13.26 -7.25 -11.13
N LYS A 18 -14.19 -6.34 -11.43
CA LYS A 18 -15.60 -6.63 -11.74
C LYS A 18 -15.85 -6.77 -13.25
N SER A 19 -14.80 -6.77 -14.08
CA SER A 19 -14.89 -6.80 -15.55
C SER A 19 -15.79 -5.70 -16.14
N LEU A 20 -15.87 -4.55 -15.48
CA LEU A 20 -16.67 -3.41 -15.91
C LEU A 20 -15.90 -2.56 -16.94
N PRO A 21 -16.60 -1.84 -17.85
CA PRO A 21 -15.96 -0.95 -18.81
C PRO A 21 -15.09 0.12 -18.12
N PRO A 22 -13.98 0.56 -18.74
CA PRO A 22 -13.17 1.65 -18.19
C PRO A 22 -13.98 2.94 -18.10
N ALA A 23 -13.89 3.65 -16.97
CA ALA A 23 -14.52 4.95 -16.76
C ALA A 23 -13.55 6.13 -16.96
N THR A 24 -12.26 5.83 -17.09
CA THR A 24 -11.17 6.81 -17.21
C THR A 24 -10.22 6.38 -18.34
N PRO A 25 -9.46 7.31 -18.93
CA PRO A 25 -8.47 6.98 -19.96
C PRO A 25 -7.32 6.13 -19.42
N GLU A 26 -7.00 6.23 -18.12
CA GLU A 26 -6.04 5.35 -17.47
C GLU A 26 -6.54 3.90 -17.47
N LYS A 27 -5.69 2.99 -17.93
CA LYS A 27 -5.97 1.55 -18.00
C LYS A 27 -5.11 0.79 -16.99
N VAL A 28 -5.67 -0.27 -16.44
CA VAL A 28 -4.89 -1.29 -15.73
C VAL A 28 -3.96 -1.97 -16.72
N LYS A 29 -2.69 -2.11 -16.33
CA LYS A 29 -1.64 -2.81 -17.06
C LYS A 29 -1.11 -3.94 -16.18
N PHE A 30 -0.56 -4.98 -16.81
CA PHE A 30 0.03 -6.12 -16.10
C PHE A 30 1.53 -6.20 -16.40
N TYR A 31 2.36 -6.27 -15.36
CA TYR A 31 3.81 -6.42 -15.49
C TYR A 31 4.40 -7.11 -14.25
N ALA A 32 5.37 -7.99 -14.45
CA ALA A 32 6.07 -8.72 -13.38
C ALA A 32 5.15 -9.47 -12.39
N GLY A 33 3.98 -9.94 -12.84
CA GLY A 33 3.01 -10.63 -11.98
C GLY A 33 1.99 -9.71 -11.30
N PHE A 34 2.08 -8.39 -11.49
CA PHE A 34 1.25 -7.41 -10.79
C PHE A 34 0.44 -6.53 -11.74
N ASN A 35 -0.79 -6.23 -11.33
CA ASN A 35 -1.63 -5.21 -11.98
C ASN A 35 -1.25 -3.83 -11.45
N TYR A 36 -1.08 -2.85 -12.34
CA TYR A 36 -0.74 -1.47 -11.98
C TYR A 36 -1.48 -0.44 -12.84
N VAL A 37 -1.60 0.78 -12.33
CA VAL A 37 -2.12 1.95 -13.04
C VAL A 37 -1.03 3.01 -13.05
N ARG A 38 -0.70 3.54 -14.24
CA ARG A 38 0.21 4.68 -14.37
C ARG A 38 -0.60 5.97 -14.36
N ILE A 39 -0.19 6.91 -13.51
CA ILE A 39 -0.73 8.26 -13.44
C ILE A 39 0.43 9.22 -13.69
N ASP A 40 0.25 10.18 -14.60
CA ASP A 40 1.30 11.13 -14.97
C ASP A 40 1.14 12.51 -14.30
N LYS A 41 -0.05 12.81 -13.78
CA LYS A 41 -0.41 14.11 -13.19
C LYS A 41 -1.33 13.95 -11.98
N ASP A 42 -1.28 14.92 -11.06
CA ASP A 42 -2.22 15.01 -9.95
C ASP A 42 -3.63 15.43 -10.41
N THR A 43 -4.56 15.57 -9.46
CA THR A 43 -5.96 15.95 -9.74
C THR A 43 -6.10 17.39 -10.26
N ASN A 44 -5.09 18.23 -10.07
CA ASN A 44 -5.02 19.61 -10.56
C ASN A 44 -4.29 19.72 -11.91
N GLY A 45 -3.81 18.60 -12.48
CA GLY A 45 -3.06 18.56 -13.74
C GLY A 45 -1.58 18.88 -13.62
N ASN A 46 -1.04 19.00 -12.40
CA ASN A 46 0.39 19.22 -12.17
C ASN A 46 1.17 17.91 -12.31
N LYS A 47 2.41 18.00 -12.78
CA LYS A 47 3.33 16.87 -12.79
C LYS A 47 3.80 16.55 -11.37
N PHE A 48 4.04 15.28 -11.09
CA PHE A 48 4.64 14.86 -9.83
C PHE A 48 6.10 15.35 -9.71
N ASN A 49 6.47 15.75 -8.49
CA ASN A 49 7.83 16.14 -8.13
C ASN A 49 8.48 15.03 -7.30
N ALA A 50 9.68 14.58 -7.69
CA ALA A 50 10.36 13.46 -7.05
C ALA A 50 10.74 13.73 -5.58
N GLU A 51 11.26 14.91 -5.27
CA GLU A 51 11.64 15.29 -3.90
C GLU A 51 10.42 15.32 -2.97
N HIS A 52 9.29 15.83 -3.46
CA HIS A 52 8.04 15.84 -2.71
C HIS A 52 7.53 14.42 -2.44
N LEU A 53 7.65 13.51 -3.41
CA LEU A 53 7.27 12.11 -3.22
C LEU A 53 8.18 11.40 -2.22
N LEU A 54 9.48 11.66 -2.25
CA LEU A 54 10.44 11.11 -1.29
C LEU A 54 10.18 11.63 0.12
N LYS A 55 9.94 12.94 0.27
CA LYS A 55 9.58 13.53 1.57
C LYS A 55 8.26 12.96 2.10
N TYR A 56 7.26 12.79 1.23
CA TYR A 56 6.01 12.13 1.60
C TYR A 56 6.24 10.71 2.10
N ALA A 57 7.10 9.92 1.44
CA ALA A 57 7.43 8.56 1.84
C ALA A 57 8.13 8.48 3.22
N GLN A 58 8.92 9.50 3.60
CA GLN A 58 9.59 9.55 4.90
C GLN A 58 8.61 9.65 6.07
N GLY A 59 7.44 10.27 5.87
CA GLY A 59 6.40 10.38 6.91
C GLY A 59 5.44 9.19 6.95
N CYS A 60 5.51 8.27 5.98
CA CYS A 60 4.61 7.12 5.91
C CYS A 60 5.03 6.03 6.91
N HIS A 61 4.08 5.63 7.74
CA HIS A 61 4.15 4.41 8.55
C HIS A 61 3.06 3.44 8.12
N TYR A 62 3.27 2.17 8.46
CA TYR A 62 2.35 1.09 8.13
C TYR A 62 2.05 0.27 9.36
N ILE A 63 0.77 0.12 9.68
CA ILE A 63 0.30 -0.94 10.58
C ILE A 63 0.23 -2.23 9.77
N VAL A 64 1.14 -3.16 10.05
CA VAL A 64 1.14 -4.49 9.45
C VAL A 64 0.50 -5.47 10.41
N ARG A 65 -0.67 -6.02 10.05
CA ARG A 65 -1.38 -7.02 10.86
C ARG A 65 -0.96 -8.43 10.45
N VAL A 66 -0.50 -9.19 11.44
CA VAL A 66 0.03 -10.56 11.26
C VAL A 66 -0.79 -11.51 12.12
N MET A 67 -1.42 -12.48 11.47
CA MET A 67 -2.08 -13.61 12.13
C MET A 67 -1.03 -14.66 12.49
N ARG A 68 -1.00 -15.08 13.75
CA ARG A 68 -0.08 -16.10 14.28
C ARG A 68 -0.82 -17.13 15.11
N GLU A 69 -0.24 -18.31 15.21
CA GLU A 69 -0.61 -19.32 16.20
C GLU A 69 0.27 -19.12 17.43
N TYR A 70 -0.33 -18.90 18.59
CA TYR A 70 0.39 -18.76 19.85
C TYR A 70 -0.30 -19.57 20.94
N LYS A 71 0.40 -20.59 21.45
CA LYS A 71 -0.12 -21.50 22.49
C LYS A 71 -1.45 -22.17 22.12
N GLY A 72 -1.64 -22.48 20.84
CA GLY A 72 -2.85 -23.13 20.32
C GLY A 72 -4.01 -22.19 20.02
N GLU A 73 -3.80 -20.88 20.12
CA GLU A 73 -4.79 -19.85 19.80
C GLU A 73 -4.33 -19.02 18.61
N THR A 74 -5.28 -18.67 17.74
CA THR A 74 -5.05 -17.70 16.67
C THR A 74 -5.06 -16.29 17.26
N VAL A 75 -3.95 -15.57 17.12
CA VAL A 75 -3.73 -14.23 17.68
C VAL A 75 -3.29 -13.24 16.60
N LEU A 76 -3.54 -11.95 16.85
CA LEU A 76 -3.16 -10.85 15.96
C LEU A 76 -2.01 -10.03 16.55
N TYR A 77 -0.96 -9.86 15.77
CA TYR A 77 0.14 -8.95 16.05
C TYR A 77 0.02 -7.74 15.13
N ASN A 78 0.05 -6.54 15.70
CA ASN A 78 0.02 -5.28 14.94
C ASN A 78 1.40 -4.63 15.07
N TYR A 79 2.12 -4.52 13.96
CA TYR A 79 3.44 -3.89 13.93
C TYR A 79 3.33 -2.49 13.35
N ASP A 80 3.91 -1.50 14.03
CA ASP A 80 4.24 -0.22 13.41
C ASP A 80 5.55 -0.36 12.64
N VAL A 81 5.49 -0.15 11.33
CA VAL A 81 6.62 -0.30 10.41
C VAL A 81 6.82 0.99 9.61
N PRO A 82 7.95 1.70 9.75
CA PRO A 82 8.24 2.87 8.94
C PRO A 82 8.47 2.46 7.47
N ASN A 83 8.17 3.35 6.52
CA ASN A 83 8.28 3.06 5.08
C ASN A 83 9.65 2.51 4.66
N ASN A 84 10.74 3.03 5.23
CA ASN A 84 12.10 2.59 4.88
C ASN A 84 12.40 1.16 5.32
N ASP A 85 11.70 0.65 6.35
CA ASP A 85 11.86 -0.72 6.84
C ASP A 85 10.79 -1.68 6.33
N LEU A 86 9.77 -1.21 5.61
CA LEU A 86 8.66 -2.06 5.14
C LEU A 86 9.16 -3.26 4.33
N PHE A 87 10.09 -3.04 3.39
CA PHE A 87 10.62 -4.14 2.57
C PHE A 87 11.45 -5.12 3.40
N LYS A 88 12.27 -4.62 4.33
CA LYS A 88 13.02 -5.46 5.28
C LYS A 88 12.06 -6.30 6.14
N PHE A 89 10.97 -5.70 6.60
CA PHE A 89 9.94 -6.38 7.37
C PHE A 89 9.27 -7.49 6.54
N ILE A 90 8.83 -7.21 5.30
CA ILE A 90 8.22 -8.22 4.42
C ILE A 90 9.20 -9.38 4.17
N LYS A 91 10.46 -9.07 3.86
CA LYS A 91 11.50 -10.07 3.58
C LYS A 91 11.73 -11.01 4.77
N SER A 92 11.54 -10.53 6.00
CA SER A 92 11.70 -11.35 7.20
C SER A 92 10.72 -12.54 7.27
N PHE A 93 9.57 -12.49 6.56
CA PHE A 93 8.64 -13.62 6.42
C PHE A 93 9.09 -14.60 5.34
N GLU A 94 9.69 -14.11 4.25
CA GLU A 94 10.27 -14.97 3.20
C GLU A 94 11.49 -15.74 3.72
N GLU A 95 12.28 -15.10 4.59
CA GLU A 95 13.49 -15.67 5.21
C GLU A 95 13.21 -16.46 6.50
N ASN A 96 11.94 -16.62 6.90
CA ASN A 96 11.50 -17.30 8.13
C ASN A 96 12.10 -16.73 9.43
N THR A 97 12.45 -15.45 9.44
CA THR A 97 12.86 -14.72 10.67
C THR A 97 11.64 -14.35 11.50
N LEU A 98 10.54 -13.97 10.85
CA LEU A 98 9.22 -13.81 11.45
C LEU A 98 8.27 -14.89 10.93
N ASP A 99 7.46 -15.43 11.84
CA ASP A 99 6.41 -16.42 11.56
C ASP A 99 5.02 -15.79 11.55
N GLY A 100 4.09 -16.47 10.87
CA GLY A 100 2.71 -16.05 10.72
C GLY A 100 2.35 -15.67 9.30
N LYS A 101 1.18 -15.05 9.14
CA LYS A 101 0.66 -14.59 7.86
C LYS A 101 0.27 -13.12 7.96
N ILE A 102 0.87 -12.29 7.11
CA ILE A 102 0.41 -10.91 6.91
C ILE A 102 -0.99 -10.97 6.31
N ILE A 103 -1.96 -10.32 6.96
CA ILE A 103 -3.35 -10.28 6.51
C ILE A 103 -3.79 -8.87 6.08
N GLU A 104 -3.09 -7.83 6.55
CA GLU A 104 -3.41 -6.44 6.25
C GLU A 104 -2.17 -5.55 6.39
N ILE A 105 -2.10 -4.52 5.55
CA ILE A 105 -1.11 -3.44 5.64
C ILE A 105 -1.87 -2.12 5.48
N GLU A 106 -1.94 -1.31 6.53
CA GLU A 106 -2.64 -0.03 6.55
C GLU A 106 -1.64 1.13 6.71
N LYS A 107 -1.68 2.11 5.82
CA LYS A 107 -0.80 3.29 5.87
C LYS A 107 -1.38 4.36 6.79
N TYR A 108 -0.55 4.96 7.64
CA TYR A 108 -0.90 6.14 8.44
C TYR A 108 0.27 7.13 8.53
N PHE A 109 0.00 8.34 9.02
CA PHE A 109 1.01 9.35 9.34
C PHE A 109 1.06 9.53 10.87
N PRO A 110 2.19 9.27 11.54
CA PRO A 110 2.28 9.43 12.99
C PRO A 110 1.97 10.86 13.46
N GLU A 111 2.31 11.85 12.64
CA GLU A 111 2.06 13.27 12.92
C GLU A 111 0.57 13.65 12.90
N GLU A 112 -0.29 12.86 12.24
CA GLU A 112 -1.75 13.10 12.18
C GLU A 112 -2.51 12.51 13.39
N LEU A 113 -1.82 11.76 14.26
CA LEU A 113 -2.40 11.12 15.45
C LEU A 113 -2.14 11.92 16.75
N ALA A 114 -1.45 13.07 16.65
CA ALA A 114 -1.08 13.94 17.77
C ALA A 114 -2.10 15.07 18.01
#